data_AF-A0A7J5U5J6-F1
#
_entry.id   AF-A0A7J5U5J6-F1
#
_cell.length_a   1.000
_cell.length_b   1.000
_cell.length_c   1.000
_cell.angle_alpha   90.00
_cell.angle_beta   90.00
_cell.angle_gamma   90.00
#
_symmetry.space_group_name_H-M   'P 1'
#
loop_
_entity.id
_entity.type
_entity.pdbx_description
1 polymer ?
#
loop_
_entity_poly.entity_id
_entity_poly.type
_entity_poly.pdbx_seq_one_letter_code
_entity_poly.pdbx_strand_id
1 'polypeptide(L)'
;MRIVVIIFGLVLLLVGGYAAISYSGLSPRVWQKKRLLDRYLTERGYQTHYVLLSGYRPPWLNRLMPLSARKSVHQQGQAIDLFVFDINGNDRFDPADLRILSDALDHLDRQHPRYRGGVGLYRQSFPRMVHFDVSGRHRHWDY
;
A
#
# COMPACT_ATOMS: atom_id res chain seq x y z
N MET A 1 -32.88 -2.86 -15.27
CA MET A 1 -31.62 -3.02 -16.04
C MET A 1 -30.84 -1.72 -16.25
N ARG A 2 -31.43 -0.65 -16.83
CA ARG A 2 -30.70 0.61 -17.10
C ARG A 2 -30.07 1.28 -15.86
N ILE A 3 -30.81 1.33 -14.75
CA ILE A 3 -30.31 1.93 -13.49
C ILE A 3 -29.09 1.16 -12.95
N VAL A 4 -29.11 -0.17 -12.99
CA VAL A 4 -27.99 -1.02 -12.54
C VAL A 4 -26.73 -0.75 -13.37
N VAL A 5 -26.87 -0.64 -14.69
CA VAL A 5 -25.76 -0.32 -15.60
C VAL A 5 -25.18 1.06 -15.30
N ILE A 6 -26.02 2.06 -15.06
CA ILE A 6 -25.59 3.42 -14.72
C ILE A 6 -24.84 3.44 -13.38
N ILE A 7 -25.38 2.78 -12.35
CA ILE A 7 -24.74 2.70 -11.03
C ILE A 7 -23.38 2.00 -11.16
N PHE A 8 -23.32 0.89 -11.87
CA PHE A 8 -22.07 0.15 -12.09
C PHE A 8 -21.03 1.01 -12.82
N GLY A 9 -21.43 1.73 -13.88
CA GLY A 9 -20.56 2.66 -14.59
C GLY A 9 -20.04 3.78 -13.70
N LEU A 10 -20.88 4.34 -12.82
CA LEU A 10 -20.46 5.37 -11.87
C LEU A 10 -19.45 4.84 -10.85
N VAL A 11 -19.67 3.63 -10.31
CA VAL A 11 -18.72 3.00 -9.37
C VAL A 11 -17.36 2.79 -10.04
N LEU A 12 -17.33 2.28 -11.27
CA LEU A 12 -16.09 2.10 -12.02
C LEU A 12 -15.37 3.43 -12.26
N LEU A 13 -16.11 4.49 -12.60
CA LEU A 13 -15.55 5.81 -12.79
C LEU A 13 -14.93 6.36 -11.49
N LEU A 14 -15.60 6.17 -10.35
CA LEU A 14 -15.10 6.60 -9.04
C LEU A 14 -13.86 5.80 -8.61
N VAL A 15 -13.89 4.47 -8.77
CA VAL A 15 -12.74 3.60 -8.48
C VAL A 15 -11.56 3.94 -9.39
N GLY A 16 -11.80 4.10 -10.69
CA GLY A 16 -10.79 4.49 -11.67
C GLY A 16 -10.21 5.87 -11.40
N GLY A 17 -11.06 6.85 -11.06
CA GLY A 17 -10.62 8.19 -10.67
C GLY A 17 -9.77 8.19 -9.40
N TYR A 18 -10.18 7.42 -8.38
CA TYR A 18 -9.41 7.25 -7.15
C TYR A 18 -8.05 6.57 -7.40
N ALA A 19 -8.02 5.53 -8.23
CA ALA A 19 -6.78 4.89 -8.65
C ALA A 19 -5.88 5.88 -9.40
N ALA A 20 -6.41 6.61 -10.37
CA ALA A 20 -5.65 7.61 -11.12
C ALA A 20 -5.00 8.66 -10.20
N ILE A 21 -5.76 9.18 -9.22
CA ILE A 21 -5.22 10.09 -8.19
C ILE A 21 -4.09 9.41 -7.41
N SER A 22 -4.33 8.19 -6.91
CA SER A 22 -3.37 7.43 -6.11
C SER A 22 -2.04 7.22 -6.83
N TYR A 23 -2.05 7.01 -8.14
CA TYR A 23 -0.84 6.77 -8.94
C TYR A 23 -0.15 8.08 -9.39
N SER A 24 -0.93 9.13 -9.70
CA SER A 24 -0.43 10.36 -10.34
C SER A 24 0.65 11.12 -9.57
N GLY A 25 0.64 11.07 -8.24
CA GLY A 25 1.55 11.85 -7.40
C GLY A 25 2.63 11.05 -6.69
N LEU A 26 2.83 9.77 -7.02
CA LEU A 26 3.80 8.93 -6.32
C LEU A 26 5.24 9.33 -6.65
N SER A 27 6.04 9.52 -5.61
CA SER A 27 7.44 9.88 -5.73
C SER A 27 8.27 8.74 -6.37
N PRO A 28 9.35 9.06 -7.11
CA PRO A 28 10.24 8.02 -7.64
C PRO A 28 10.83 7.09 -6.57
N ARG A 29 11.00 7.61 -5.34
CA ARG A 29 11.54 6.86 -4.20
C ARG A 29 10.61 5.74 -3.75
N VAL A 30 9.31 6.01 -3.62
CA VAL A 30 8.35 4.97 -3.20
C VAL A 30 8.16 3.92 -4.28
N TRP A 31 8.16 4.32 -5.56
CA TRP A 31 8.19 3.39 -6.69
C TRP A 31 9.41 2.48 -6.66
N GLN A 32 10.58 3.05 -6.36
CA GLN A 32 11.80 2.26 -6.26
C GLN A 32 11.74 1.27 -5.08
N LYS A 33 11.21 1.67 -3.92
CA LYS A 33 11.01 0.75 -2.79
C LYS A 33 10.04 -0.38 -3.13
N LYS A 34 8.93 -0.09 -3.81
CA LYS A 34 8.00 -1.12 -4.31
C LYS A 34 8.70 -2.10 -5.26
N ARG A 35 9.49 -1.61 -6.22
CA ARG A 35 10.26 -2.49 -7.13
C ARG A 35 11.26 -3.39 -6.40
N LEU A 36 11.89 -2.87 -5.35
CA LEU A 36 12.79 -3.65 -4.50
C LEU A 36 12.04 -4.71 -3.70
N LEU A 37 10.83 -4.39 -3.22
CA LEU A 37 9.93 -5.37 -2.58
C LEU A 37 9.51 -6.46 -3.56
N ASP A 38 9.01 -6.09 -4.75
CA ASP A 38 8.60 -7.04 -5.79
C ASP A 38 9.76 -8.01 -6.08
N ARG A 39 10.99 -7.50 -6.25
CA ARG A 39 12.19 -8.30 -6.49
C ARG A 39 12.57 -9.18 -5.29
N TYR A 40 12.54 -8.63 -4.08
CA TYR A 40 12.88 -9.37 -2.87
C TYR A 40 11.99 -10.60 -2.69
N LEU A 41 10.69 -10.43 -2.97
CA LEU A 41 9.69 -11.49 -2.88
C LEU A 41 9.93 -12.56 -3.95
N THR A 42 10.06 -12.16 -5.21
CA THR A 42 10.22 -13.12 -6.32
C THR A 42 11.54 -13.91 -6.23
N GLU A 43 12.64 -13.27 -5.83
CA GLU A 43 13.93 -13.94 -5.60
C GLU A 43 13.87 -15.01 -4.50
N ARG A 44 12.86 -14.97 -3.63
CA ARG A 44 12.64 -15.91 -2.52
C ARG A 44 11.50 -16.90 -2.78
N GLY A 45 10.92 -16.89 -3.98
CA GLY A 45 9.81 -17.76 -4.34
C GLY A 45 8.46 -17.34 -3.80
N TYR A 46 8.34 -16.10 -3.28
CA TYR A 46 7.05 -15.53 -2.87
C TYR A 46 6.33 -14.87 -4.05
N GLN A 47 5.01 -14.75 -3.93
CA GLN A 47 4.14 -14.09 -4.89
C GLN A 47 4.06 -12.58 -4.64
N THR A 48 3.87 -11.79 -5.69
CA THR A 48 3.57 -10.36 -5.61
C THR A 48 2.07 -10.09 -5.68
N HIS A 49 1.28 -10.96 -5.02
CA HIS A 49 -0.17 -10.89 -5.01
C HIS A 49 -0.67 -9.83 -4.01
N TYR A 50 -0.55 -8.58 -4.42
CA TYR A 50 -1.19 -7.43 -3.79
C TYR A 50 -1.54 -6.39 -4.83
N VAL A 51 -2.48 -5.51 -4.48
CA VAL A 51 -2.81 -4.34 -5.30
C VAL A 51 -2.48 -3.07 -4.53
N LEU A 52 -2.04 -2.04 -5.26
CA LEU A 52 -1.91 -0.70 -4.71
C LEU A 52 -3.31 -0.18 -4.41
N LEU A 53 -3.66 -0.15 -3.13
CA LEU A 53 -4.97 0.30 -2.69
C LEU A 53 -5.01 1.83 -2.64
N SER A 54 -3.99 2.45 -2.03
CA SER A 54 -3.95 3.89 -1.78
C SER A 54 -2.52 4.41 -1.93
N GLY A 55 -2.36 5.49 -2.69
CA GLY A 55 -1.06 6.09 -2.98
C GLY A 55 -1.03 7.57 -2.63
N TYR A 56 -0.72 8.43 -3.61
CA TYR A 56 -0.83 9.87 -3.42
C TYR A 56 -2.25 10.29 -3.03
N ARG A 57 -2.38 11.18 -2.04
CA ARG A 57 -3.66 11.72 -1.59
C ARG A 57 -3.61 13.25 -1.55
N PRO A 58 -4.33 13.99 -2.41
CA PRO A 58 -4.42 15.44 -2.24
C PRO A 58 -5.08 15.78 -0.89
N PRO A 59 -4.83 16.98 -0.32
CA PRO A 59 -5.28 17.31 1.03
C PRO A 59 -6.79 17.17 1.27
N TRP A 60 -7.62 17.43 0.25
CA TRP A 60 -9.06 17.20 0.35
C TRP A 60 -9.40 15.71 0.49
N LEU A 61 -8.76 14.84 -0.29
CA LEU A 61 -8.99 13.40 -0.22
C LEU A 61 -8.47 12.83 1.09
N ASN A 62 -7.30 13.28 1.54
CA ASN A 62 -6.72 12.86 2.81
C ASN A 62 -7.63 13.18 4.01
N ARG A 63 -8.41 14.28 3.95
CA ARG A 63 -9.40 14.64 4.99
C ARG A 63 -10.63 13.72 5.00
N LEU A 64 -10.96 13.10 3.88
CA LEU A 64 -12.10 12.18 3.75
C LEU A 64 -11.74 10.75 4.15
N MET A 65 -10.45 10.41 4.22
CA MET A 65 -10.02 9.04 4.53
C MET A 65 -10.12 8.75 6.03
N PRO A 66 -10.74 7.61 6.42
CA PRO A 66 -10.74 7.17 7.80
C PRO A 66 -9.31 6.87 8.26
N LEU A 67 -9.02 7.07 9.55
CA LEU A 67 -7.71 6.83 10.17
C LEU A 67 -6.54 7.64 9.59
N SER A 68 -6.85 8.62 8.73
CA SER A 68 -5.87 9.47 8.08
C SER A 68 -5.28 10.51 9.05
N ALA A 69 -3.96 10.49 9.20
CA ALA A 69 -3.26 11.56 9.88
C ALA A 69 -3.33 12.87 9.06
N ARG A 70 -3.58 14.00 9.74
CA ARG A 70 -3.62 15.34 9.10
C ARG A 70 -2.35 15.66 8.29
N LYS A 71 -1.19 15.20 8.75
CA LYS A 71 0.12 15.34 8.09
C LYS A 71 0.62 14.00 7.53
N SER A 72 -0.27 13.24 6.91
CA SER A 72 0.07 11.98 6.25
C SER A 72 1.08 12.18 5.11
N VAL A 73 2.06 11.28 5.02
CA VAL A 73 3.06 11.24 3.95
C VAL A 73 2.49 10.80 2.59
N HIS A 74 1.26 10.28 2.56
CA HIS A 74 0.51 10.10 1.32
C HIS A 74 0.25 11.42 0.59
N GLN A 75 0.11 12.53 1.32
CA GLN A 75 -0.04 13.86 0.71
C GLN A 75 1.21 14.33 -0.03
N GLN A 76 2.34 13.66 0.19
CA GLN A 76 3.62 13.94 -0.48
C GLN A 76 3.96 12.86 -1.51
N GLY A 77 3.09 11.87 -1.72
CA GLY A 77 3.34 10.75 -2.62
C GLY A 77 4.47 9.83 -2.14
N GLN A 78 4.75 9.82 -0.84
CA GLN A 78 5.86 9.06 -0.25
C GLN A 78 5.41 7.79 0.46
N ALA A 79 4.15 7.38 0.29
CA ALA A 79 3.60 6.21 0.92
C ALA A 79 2.61 5.47 0.03
N ILE A 80 2.50 4.17 0.27
CA ILE A 80 1.58 3.26 -0.40
C ILE A 80 0.92 2.38 0.66
N ASP A 81 -0.39 2.19 0.53
CA ASP A 81 -1.14 1.14 1.19
C ASP A 81 -1.41 0.04 0.16
N LEU A 82 -1.08 -1.20 0.51
CA LEU A 82 -1.30 -2.40 -0.30
C LEU A 82 -2.49 -3.18 0.26
N PHE A 83 -3.33 -3.70 -0.62
CA PHE A 83 -4.30 -4.75 -0.27
C PHE A 83 -3.70 -6.10 -0.65
N VAL A 84 -3.51 -6.95 0.36
CA VAL A 84 -2.72 -8.18 0.30
C VAL A 84 -3.61 -9.41 0.10
N PHE A 85 -3.16 -10.30 -0.77
CA PHE A 85 -3.74 -11.62 -0.98
C PHE A 85 -2.76 -12.69 -0.45
N ASP A 86 -2.59 -13.80 -1.16
CA ASP A 86 -1.67 -14.87 -0.76
C ASP A 86 -0.25 -14.60 -1.31
N ILE A 87 0.67 -14.27 -0.41
CA ILE A 87 2.07 -13.96 -0.72
C ILE A 87 2.91 -15.22 -0.70
N ASN A 88 2.57 -16.19 0.15
CA ASN A 88 3.36 -17.41 0.31
C ASN A 88 2.96 -18.55 -0.64
N GLY A 89 1.88 -18.39 -1.41
CA GLY A 89 1.44 -19.33 -2.44
C GLY A 89 0.73 -20.57 -1.90
N ASN A 90 0.11 -20.49 -0.72
CA ASN A 90 -0.63 -21.60 -0.10
C ASN A 90 -2.16 -21.55 -0.36
N ASP A 91 -2.58 -20.76 -1.34
CA ASP A 91 -3.97 -20.53 -1.78
C ASP A 91 -4.89 -19.90 -0.72
N ARG A 92 -4.31 -19.32 0.35
CA ARG A 92 -5.07 -18.58 1.35
C ARG A 92 -4.33 -17.31 1.79
N PHE A 93 -5.11 -16.31 2.18
CA PHE A 93 -4.57 -15.18 2.93
C PHE A 93 -4.58 -15.52 4.42
N ASP A 94 -3.44 -15.37 5.10
CA ASP A 94 -3.32 -15.49 6.54
C ASP A 94 -2.28 -14.50 7.12
N PRO A 95 -2.14 -14.37 8.45
CA PRO A 95 -1.20 -13.43 9.05
C PRO A 95 0.27 -13.64 8.66
N ALA A 96 0.66 -14.81 8.14
CA ALA A 96 2.01 -15.05 7.66
C ALA A 96 2.32 -14.20 6.41
N ASP A 97 1.34 -13.93 5.55
CA ASP A 97 1.52 -13.08 4.36
C ASP A 97 1.91 -11.64 4.74
N LEU A 98 1.24 -11.09 5.76
CA LEU A 98 1.55 -9.76 6.29
C LEU A 98 2.94 -9.73 6.93
N ARG A 99 3.32 -10.81 7.64
CA ARG A 99 4.63 -10.92 8.26
C ARG A 99 5.75 -10.98 7.21
N ILE A 100 5.56 -11.75 6.14
CA ILE A 100 6.52 -11.80 5.01
C ILE A 100 6.75 -10.40 4.44
N LEU A 101 5.69 -9.64 4.20
CA LEU A 101 5.80 -8.27 3.70
C LEU A 101 6.48 -7.32 4.69
N SER A 102 6.12 -7.38 5.98
CA SER A 102 6.73 -6.55 7.02
C SER A 102 8.23 -6.84 7.15
N ASP A 103 8.61 -8.11 7.24
CA ASP A 103 10.01 -8.54 7.38
C ASP A 103 10.83 -8.16 6.13
N ALA A 104 10.22 -8.28 4.94
CA ALA A 104 10.84 -7.84 3.69
C ALA A 104 11.10 -6.33 3.69
N LEU A 105 10.13 -5.52 4.11
CA LEU A 105 10.26 -4.07 4.20
C LEU A 105 11.36 -3.67 5.20
N ASP A 106 11.46 -4.35 6.34
CA ASP A 106 12.51 -4.11 7.35
C ASP A 106 13.89 -4.50 6.87
N HIS A 107 13.96 -5.59 6.11
CA HIS A 107 15.20 -5.96 5.43
C HIS A 107 15.62 -4.88 4.43
N LEU A 108 14.70 -4.42 3.59
CA LEU A 108 14.97 -3.39 2.57
C LEU A 108 15.36 -2.05 3.18
N ASP A 109 14.76 -1.66 4.31
CA ASP A 109 15.11 -0.42 5.01
C ASP A 109 16.55 -0.46 5.54
N ARG A 110 17.03 -1.63 5.98
CA ARG A 110 18.43 -1.85 6.38
C ARG A 110 19.39 -1.85 5.19
N GLN A 111 19.04 -2.53 4.11
CA GLN A 111 19.90 -2.63 2.90
C GLN A 111 19.93 -1.34 2.08
N HIS A 112 18.85 -0.55 2.13
CA HIS A 112 18.69 0.67 1.34
C HIS A 112 18.21 1.84 2.20
N PRO A 113 19.07 2.39 3.09
CA PRO A 113 18.68 3.46 4.02
C PRO A 113 18.06 4.70 3.35
N ARG A 114 18.40 4.96 2.08
CA ARG A 114 17.82 6.04 1.26
C ARG A 114 16.31 5.89 0.98
N TYR A 115 15.74 4.71 1.17
CA TYR A 115 14.31 4.43 0.98
C TYR A 115 13.60 4.08 2.30
N ARG A 116 14.29 4.20 3.43
CA ARG A 116 13.70 3.81 4.72
C ARG A 116 12.45 4.61 5.08
N GLY A 117 11.55 4.01 5.84
CA GLY A 117 10.31 4.65 6.27
C GLY A 117 9.51 3.83 7.25
N GLY A 118 8.26 4.23 7.46
CA GLY A 118 7.31 3.53 8.31
C GLY A 118 6.75 2.28 7.63
N VAL A 119 6.37 1.31 8.46
CA VAL A 119 5.58 0.13 8.10
C VAL A 119 4.37 0.09 9.04
N GLY A 120 3.18 -0.03 8.47
CA GLY A 120 1.94 -0.08 9.24
C GLY A 120 1.13 -1.30 8.89
N LEU A 121 0.74 -2.07 9.90
CA LEU A 121 -0.28 -3.10 9.78
C LEU A 121 -1.60 -2.57 10.32
N TYR A 122 -2.70 -3.19 9.91
CA TYR A 122 -4.05 -2.78 10.30
C TYR A 122 -4.86 -4.03 10.63
N ARG A 123 -4.29 -4.93 11.43
CA ARG A 123 -4.82 -6.29 11.59
C ARG A 123 -6.22 -6.33 12.18
N GLN A 124 -6.65 -5.31 12.92
CA GLN A 124 -7.99 -5.24 13.49
C GLN A 124 -8.94 -4.43 12.61
N SER A 125 -8.47 -3.30 12.10
CA SER A 125 -9.31 -2.34 11.38
C SER A 125 -9.44 -2.63 9.89
N PHE A 126 -8.38 -3.12 9.25
CA PHE A 126 -8.39 -3.54 7.85
C PHE A 126 -7.37 -4.67 7.58
N PRO A 127 -7.72 -5.94 7.88
CA PRO A 127 -6.75 -7.02 8.08
C PRO A 127 -5.83 -7.34 6.90
N ARG A 128 -6.21 -6.96 5.67
CA ARG A 128 -5.42 -7.21 4.44
C ARG A 128 -4.55 -6.03 4.04
N MET A 129 -4.51 -4.96 4.84
CA MET A 129 -3.79 -3.75 4.49
C MET A 129 -2.38 -3.74 5.08
N VAL A 130 -1.40 -3.45 4.22
CA VAL A 130 -0.03 -3.13 4.62
C VAL A 130 0.32 -1.75 4.10
N HIS A 131 0.70 -0.87 5.01
CA HIS A 131 1.24 0.45 4.71
C HIS A 131 2.76 0.39 4.69
N PHE A 132 3.38 1.08 3.74
CA PHE A 132 4.78 1.48 3.87
C PHE A 132 5.05 2.86 3.28
N ASP A 133 6.10 3.51 3.79
CA ASP A 133 6.54 4.81 3.30
C ASP A 133 8.06 4.91 3.09
N VAL A 134 8.49 6.06 2.57
CA VAL A 134 9.90 6.45 2.37
C VAL A 134 10.26 7.75 3.12
N SER A 135 9.56 8.01 4.23
CA SER A 135 9.65 9.24 5.04
C SER A 135 11.01 9.46 5.71
N GLY A 136 11.89 8.46 5.68
CA GLY A 136 13.18 8.49 6.37
C GLY A 136 13.11 8.17 7.86
N ARG A 137 11.91 7.85 8.40
CA ARG A 137 11.69 7.52 9.81
C ARG A 137 11.19 6.08 9.94
N HIS A 138 12.07 5.20 10.39
CA HIS A 138 11.71 3.80 10.67
C HIS A 138 10.77 3.71 11.87
N ARG A 139 9.56 3.21 11.66
CA ARG A 139 8.47 3.12 12.64
C ARG A 139 7.55 1.96 12.30
N HIS A 140 7.10 1.24 13.30
CA HIS A 140 6.10 0.18 13.18
C HIS A 140 4.86 0.54 13.98
N TRP A 141 3.70 0.28 13.42
CA TRP A 141 2.43 0.39 14.13
C TRP A 141 1.45 -0.64 13.62
N ASP A 142 0.44 -0.91 14.45
CA ASP A 142 -0.65 -1.80 14.14
C ASP A 142 -1.95 -1.27 14.74
N TYR A 143 -3.02 -1.21 13.94
CA TYR A 143 -4.33 -0.69 14.32
C TYR A 143 -5.47 -1.69 14.16
#